data_AF-A0A9D3MA21-F1
#
_entry.id   AF-A0A9D3MA21-F1
#
_cell.length_a   1.000
_cell.length_b   1.000
_cell.length_c   1.000
_cell.angle_alpha   90.00
_cell.angle_beta   90.00
_cell.angle_gamma   90.00
#
_symmetry.space_group_name_H-M   'P 1'
#
loop_
_entity.id
_entity.type
_entity.pdbx_description
1 polymer ?
#
loop_
_entity_poly.entity_id
_entity_poly.type
_entity_poly.pdbx_seq_one_letter_code
_entity_poly.pdbx_strand_id
1 'polypeptide(L)'
;MIAAQAKLVYQLNKYYNERCQTRKAAIAKTIREVCKVVSDVLKEVEVQEPRFISSLSEIEARYEGMEVISPNEFEVVLYLNQMGVFNFVDDGSLPGCAVLKLSDGRKRSMSLWVEFITASGYLSARKIRSRFQTLVAQAVDKCSYRDVVKMIAD
;
A
#
# COMPACT_ATOMS: atom_id res chain seq x y z
N MET A 1 13.03 44.44 8.45
CA MET A 1 12.73 43.02 8.72
C MET A 1 11.30 42.65 8.31
N ILE A 2 10.27 43.41 8.73
CA ILE A 2 8.84 43.16 8.44
C ILE A 2 8.50 43.11 6.93
N ALA A 3 9.06 44.03 6.13
CA ALA A 3 8.78 44.10 4.69
C ALA A 3 9.25 42.86 3.89
N ALA A 4 10.39 42.28 4.26
CA ALA A 4 10.92 41.07 3.60
C ALA A 4 10.07 39.85 3.91
N GLN A 5 9.62 39.72 5.16
CA GLN A 5 8.71 38.65 5.59
C GLN A 5 7.35 38.75 4.89
N ALA A 6 6.77 39.95 4.81
CA ALA A 6 5.51 40.17 4.09
C ALA A 6 5.62 39.82 2.60
N LYS A 7 6.72 40.21 1.94
CA LYS A 7 6.99 39.85 0.53
C LYS A 7 7.14 38.34 0.35
N LEU A 8 7.84 37.66 1.26
CA LEU A 8 8.00 36.21 1.22
C LEU A 8 6.65 35.49 1.35
N VAL A 9 5.83 35.87 2.34
CA VAL A 9 4.50 35.28 2.55
C VAL A 9 3.61 35.48 1.32
N TYR A 10 3.63 36.66 0.71
CA TYR A 10 2.89 36.91 -0.53
C TYR A 10 3.34 35.97 -1.66
N GLN A 11 4.65 35.85 -1.90
CA GLN A 11 5.18 34.99 -2.96
C GLN A 11 4.94 33.49 -2.70
N LEU A 12 5.02 33.04 -1.45
CA LEU A 12 4.70 31.66 -1.07
C LEU A 12 3.23 31.34 -1.31
N ASN A 13 2.32 32.24 -0.94
CA ASN A 13 0.89 32.06 -1.21
C ASN A 13 0.60 32.03 -2.72
N LYS A 14 1.25 32.91 -3.49
CA LYS A 14 1.14 32.89 -4.95
C LYS A 14 1.64 31.57 -5.53
N TYR A 15 2.83 31.10 -5.11
CA TYR A 15 3.40 29.82 -5.55
C TYR A 15 2.50 28.64 -5.17
N TYR A 16 1.93 28.65 -3.97
CA TYR A 16 1.00 27.61 -3.53
C TYR A 16 -0.27 27.59 -4.41
N ASN A 17 -0.89 28.75 -4.63
CA ASN A 17 -2.13 28.86 -5.40
C ASN A 17 -1.94 28.56 -6.90
N GLU A 18 -0.77 28.84 -7.46
CA GLU A 18 -0.47 28.54 -8.86
C GLU A 18 0.14 27.14 -9.00
N ARG A 19 1.34 26.92 -8.47
CA ARG A 19 2.13 25.70 -8.73
C ARG A 19 1.64 24.51 -7.90
N CYS A 20 1.41 24.69 -6.61
CA CYS A 20 0.98 23.58 -5.75
C CYS A 20 -0.44 23.11 -6.08
N GLN A 21 -1.36 24.03 -6.42
CA GLN A 21 -2.72 23.65 -6.85
C GLN A 21 -2.71 22.92 -8.21
N THR A 22 -1.95 23.40 -9.20
CA THR A 22 -1.81 22.68 -10.48
C THR A 22 -1.23 21.28 -10.26
N ARG A 23 -0.20 21.13 -9.40
CA ARG A 23 0.35 19.82 -9.04
C ARG A 23 -0.69 18.92 -8.38
N LYS A 24 -1.46 19.43 -7.41
CA LYS A 24 -2.54 18.68 -6.74
C LYS A 24 -3.57 18.18 -7.73
N ALA A 25 -4.03 19.03 -8.65
CA ALA A 25 -5.02 18.67 -9.65
C ALA A 25 -4.50 17.60 -10.64
N ALA A 26 -3.26 17.75 -11.12
CA ALA A 26 -2.64 16.79 -12.03
C ALA A 26 -2.44 15.42 -11.37
N ILE A 27 -1.96 15.41 -10.12
CA ILE A 27 -1.77 14.17 -9.35
C ILE A 27 -3.12 13.52 -9.04
N ALA A 28 -4.14 14.29 -8.63
CA ALA A 28 -5.47 13.75 -8.37
C ALA A 28 -6.09 13.08 -9.60
N LYS A 29 -5.87 13.65 -10.80
CA LYS A 29 -6.28 13.00 -12.05
C LYS A 29 -5.56 11.66 -12.26
N THR A 30 -4.24 11.65 -12.09
CA THR A 30 -3.40 10.47 -12.26
C THR A 30 -3.78 9.36 -11.26
N ILE A 31 -3.99 9.72 -10.00
CA ILE A 31 -4.43 8.80 -8.94
C ILE A 31 -5.72 8.08 -9.33
N ARG A 32 -6.72 8.78 -9.86
CA ARG A 32 -7.99 8.14 -10.28
C ARG A 32 -7.80 7.11 -11.37
N GLU A 33 -6.85 7.33 -12.28
CA GLU A 33 -6.51 6.37 -13.34
C GLU A 33 -5.76 5.17 -12.75
N VAL A 34 -4.75 5.41 -11.91
CA VAL A 34 -3.97 4.38 -11.23
C VAL A 34 -4.85 3.49 -10.35
N CYS A 35 -5.72 4.07 -9.52
CA CYS A 35 -6.60 3.33 -8.61
C CYS A 35 -7.57 2.40 -9.35
N LYS A 36 -8.02 2.76 -10.56
CA LYS A 36 -8.86 1.87 -11.37
C LYS A 36 -8.10 0.61 -11.80
N VAL A 37 -6.86 0.78 -12.26
CA VAL A 37 -5.99 -0.33 -12.66
C VAL A 37 -5.67 -1.21 -11.45
N VAL A 38 -5.29 -0.60 -10.33
CA VAL A 38 -4.97 -1.33 -9.09
C VAL A 38 -6.16 -2.14 -8.60
N SER A 39 -7.36 -1.56 -8.56
CA SER A 39 -8.58 -2.27 -8.14
C SER A 39 -8.93 -3.44 -9.04
N ASP A 40 -8.75 -3.31 -10.35
CA ASP A 40 -9.02 -4.39 -11.32
C ASP A 40 -8.01 -5.53 -11.17
N VAL A 41 -6.72 -5.21 -10.99
CA VAL A 41 -5.68 -6.20 -10.70
C VAL A 41 -5.94 -6.90 -9.36
N LEU A 42 -6.27 -6.16 -8.30
CA LEU A 42 -6.56 -6.74 -6.99
C LEU A 42 -7.80 -7.64 -7.00
N LYS A 43 -8.80 -7.32 -7.82
CA LYS A 43 -9.97 -8.19 -8.00
C LYS A 43 -9.60 -9.54 -8.61
N GLU A 44 -8.73 -9.57 -9.62
CA GLU A 44 -8.22 -10.82 -10.20
C GLU A 44 -7.30 -11.61 -9.23
N VAL A 45 -6.61 -10.91 -8.32
CA VAL A 45 -5.89 -11.54 -7.21
C VAL A 45 -6.87 -12.19 -6.24
N GLU A 46 -7.93 -11.48 -5.84
CA GLU A 46 -8.93 -11.94 -4.87
C GLU A 46 -9.69 -13.19 -5.37
N VAL A 47 -9.97 -13.27 -6.68
CA VAL A 47 -10.58 -14.47 -7.30
C VAL A 47 -9.73 -15.72 -7.07
N GLN A 48 -8.40 -15.57 -7.05
CA GLN A 48 -7.46 -16.68 -6.85
C GLN A 48 -7.12 -16.92 -5.37
N GLU A 49 -7.14 -15.86 -4.56
CA GLU A 49 -6.82 -15.89 -3.15
C GLU A 49 -7.70 -14.89 -2.39
N PRO A 50 -8.86 -15.32 -1.86
CA PRO A 50 -9.85 -14.45 -1.22
C PRO A 50 -9.38 -13.73 0.04
N ARG A 51 -8.18 -14.06 0.55
CA ARG A 51 -7.58 -13.37 1.71
C ARG A 51 -6.94 -12.03 1.34
N PHE A 52 -6.61 -11.80 0.07
CA PHE A 52 -6.07 -10.53 -0.43
C PHE A 52 -7.19 -9.62 -0.95
N ILE A 53 -8.04 -9.16 -0.04
CA ILE A 53 -9.15 -8.26 -0.35
C ILE A 53 -8.60 -6.84 -0.51
N SER A 54 -9.05 -6.13 -1.56
CA SER A 54 -8.67 -4.73 -1.76
C SER A 54 -9.18 -3.85 -0.61
N SER A 55 -8.24 -3.19 0.08
CA SER A 55 -8.55 -2.13 1.06
C SER A 55 -8.60 -0.74 0.43
N LEU A 56 -8.39 -0.64 -0.89
CA LEU A 56 -8.35 0.63 -1.61
C LEU A 56 -9.78 1.19 -1.74
N SER A 57 -10.12 2.15 -0.89
CA SER A 57 -11.43 2.81 -0.88
C SER A 57 -11.27 4.34 -0.99
N GLU A 58 -12.18 4.98 -1.74
CA GLU A 58 -12.21 6.44 -1.85
C GLU A 58 -13.15 7.02 -0.78
N ILE A 59 -12.59 7.79 0.15
CA ILE A 59 -13.30 8.48 1.22
C ILE A 59 -12.92 9.96 1.13
N GLU A 60 -13.91 10.85 1.02
CA GLU A 60 -13.69 12.31 0.95
C GLU A 60 -12.67 12.73 -0.15
N ALA A 61 -12.77 12.13 -1.34
CA ALA A 61 -11.88 12.36 -2.48
C ALA A 61 -10.39 12.00 -2.23
N ARG A 62 -10.12 11.14 -1.25
CA ARG A 62 -8.81 10.55 -1.00
C ARG A 62 -8.91 9.02 -0.97
N TYR A 63 -7.88 8.35 -1.44
CA TYR A 63 -7.79 6.89 -1.35
C TYR A 63 -7.06 6.49 -0.08
N GLU A 64 -7.72 5.70 0.77
CA GLU A 64 -7.12 5.19 1.99
C GLU A 64 -5.96 4.23 1.66
N GLY A 65 -4.83 4.37 2.36
CA GLY A 65 -3.63 3.57 2.12
C GLY A 65 -2.83 3.96 0.87
N MET A 66 -3.17 5.07 0.20
CA MET A 66 -2.40 5.57 -0.95
C MET A 66 -1.44 6.68 -0.57
N GLU A 67 -0.16 6.52 -0.96
CA GLU A 67 0.88 7.51 -0.79
C GLU A 67 1.43 7.97 -2.15
N VAL A 68 1.72 9.28 -2.25
CA VAL A 68 2.29 9.90 -3.45
C VAL A 68 3.77 10.16 -3.21
N ILE A 69 4.63 9.36 -3.82
CA ILE A 69 6.09 9.50 -3.74
C ILE A 69 6.55 10.57 -4.73
N SER A 70 6.13 10.44 -5.99
CA SER A 70 6.45 11.37 -7.07
C SER A 70 5.23 11.60 -7.96
N PRO A 71 5.27 12.51 -8.95
CA PRO A 71 4.15 12.71 -9.87
C PRO A 71 3.68 11.43 -10.59
N ASN A 72 4.58 10.44 -10.74
CA ASN A 72 4.33 9.20 -11.48
C ASN A 72 4.63 7.94 -10.63
N GLU A 73 4.94 8.10 -9.34
CA GLU A 73 5.27 7.00 -8.42
C GLU A 73 4.35 7.05 -7.21
N PHE A 74 3.66 5.93 -6.97
CA PHE A 74 2.64 5.80 -5.95
C PHE A 74 2.85 4.51 -5.19
N GLU A 75 2.56 4.54 -3.90
CA GLU A 75 2.53 3.36 -3.04
C GLU A 75 1.09 3.12 -2.60
N VAL A 76 0.66 1.86 -2.68
CA VAL A 76 -0.65 1.42 -2.18
C VAL A 76 -0.41 0.38 -1.10
N VAL A 77 -0.74 0.75 0.13
CA VAL A 77 -0.70 -0.14 1.30
C VAL A 77 -1.97 -0.99 1.30
N LEU A 78 -1.79 -2.30 1.06
CA LEU A 78 -2.86 -3.28 1.15
C LEU A 78 -3.00 -3.77 2.61
N TYR A 79 -4.07 -3.38 3.28
CA TYR A 79 -4.35 -3.83 4.65
C TYR A 79 -4.91 -5.26 4.65
N LEU A 80 -4.21 -6.15 5.33
CA LEU A 80 -4.58 -7.57 5.41
C LEU A 80 -5.44 -7.85 6.64
N ASN A 81 -6.52 -8.60 6.44
CA ASN A 81 -7.32 -9.11 7.54
C ASN A 81 -6.50 -10.02 8.44
N GLN A 82 -6.70 -9.90 9.76
CA GLN A 82 -6.01 -10.72 10.75
C GLN A 82 -6.92 -11.14 11.89
N MET A 83 -6.55 -12.25 12.56
CA MET A 83 -7.32 -12.86 13.64
C MET A 83 -6.84 -12.47 15.05
N GLY A 84 -5.98 -11.45 15.18
CA GLY A 84 -5.50 -10.96 16.48
C GLY A 84 -4.70 -11.98 17.30
N VAL A 85 -4.12 -13.00 16.67
CA VAL A 85 -3.37 -14.08 17.35
C VAL A 85 -1.87 -13.77 17.51
N PHE A 86 -1.38 -12.70 16.88
CA PHE A 86 0.01 -12.27 16.92
C PHE A 86 0.21 -11.11 17.89
N ASN A 87 1.31 -11.15 18.62
CA ASN A 87 1.83 -10.02 19.37
C ASN A 87 2.77 -9.21 18.47
N PHE A 88 2.64 -7.90 18.54
CA PHE A 88 3.65 -6.97 18.04
C PHE A 88 4.84 -6.97 18.99
N VAL A 89 6.04 -7.22 18.47
CA VAL A 89 7.28 -7.23 19.24
C VAL A 89 8.26 -6.29 18.57
N ASP A 90 8.61 -5.22 19.28
CA ASP A 90 9.69 -4.31 18.94
C ASP A 90 10.75 -4.43 20.03
N ASP A 91 11.81 -5.16 19.72
CA ASP A 91 12.95 -5.42 20.62
C ASP A 91 14.19 -4.63 20.22
N GLY A 92 14.09 -3.72 19.25
CA GLY A 92 15.21 -2.93 18.75
C GLY A 92 16.25 -3.74 17.94
N SER A 93 15.95 -5.00 17.59
CA SER A 93 16.87 -5.83 16.81
C SER A 93 17.12 -5.31 15.39
N LEU A 94 16.13 -4.63 14.80
CA LEU A 94 16.19 -4.03 13.48
C LEU A 94 15.57 -2.62 13.51
N PRO A 95 16.36 -1.54 13.34
CA PRO A 95 15.83 -0.17 13.35
C PRO A 95 14.74 0.04 12.30
N GLY A 96 13.60 0.61 12.72
CA GLY A 96 12.46 0.88 11.84
C GLY A 96 11.66 -0.38 11.45
N CYS A 97 11.97 -1.53 12.03
CA CYS A 97 11.27 -2.79 11.80
C CYS A 97 10.72 -3.36 13.12
N ALA A 98 9.72 -4.21 13.01
CA ALA A 98 9.17 -4.98 14.12
C ALA A 98 8.81 -6.39 13.65
N VAL A 99 8.57 -7.29 14.60
CA VAL A 99 8.18 -8.68 14.29
C VAL A 99 6.82 -9.02 14.89
N LEU A 100 6.07 -9.84 14.15
CA LEU A 100 4.80 -10.41 14.60
C LEU A 100 5.03 -11.86 15.02
N LYS A 101 4.81 -12.16 16.30
CA LYS A 101 5.02 -13.50 16.88
C LYS A 101 3.72 -14.04 17.45
N LEU A 102 3.44 -15.32 17.22
CA LEU A 102 2.28 -15.97 17.83
C LEU A 102 2.29 -15.79 19.35
N SER A 103 1.15 -15.37 19.89
CA SER A 103 0.94 -15.26 21.33
C SER A 103 0.95 -16.63 22.02
N ASP A 104 0.43 -17.66 21.34
CA ASP A 104 0.40 -19.06 21.80
C ASP A 104 0.48 -19.98 20.57
N GLY A 105 1.34 -21.00 20.63
CA GLY A 105 1.50 -21.99 19.56
C GLY A 105 0.21 -22.76 19.23
N ARG A 106 -0.70 -22.91 20.20
CA ARG A 106 -2.01 -23.54 20.00
C ARG A 106 -2.94 -22.73 19.09
N LYS A 107 -2.74 -21.41 19.00
CA LYS A 107 -3.51 -20.51 18.11
C LYS A 107 -2.99 -20.49 16.68
N ARG A 108 -1.96 -21.28 16.35
CA ARG A 108 -1.38 -21.32 15.00
C ARG A 108 -2.42 -21.65 13.92
N SER A 109 -3.25 -22.66 14.16
CA SER A 109 -4.32 -23.08 13.23
C SER A 109 -5.48 -22.09 13.13
N MET A 110 -5.61 -21.16 14.08
CA MET A 110 -6.62 -20.10 14.04
C MET A 110 -6.19 -18.91 13.16
N SER A 111 -4.93 -18.84 12.74
CA SER A 111 -4.46 -17.75 11.89
C SER A 111 -4.93 -17.95 10.45
N LEU A 112 -5.42 -16.88 9.83
CA LEU A 112 -5.66 -16.83 8.37
C LEU A 112 -4.40 -17.08 7.54
N TRP A 113 -3.22 -16.85 8.11
CA TRP A 113 -1.93 -16.83 7.41
C TRP A 113 -1.01 -17.96 7.87
N VAL A 114 -1.58 -19.10 8.25
CA VAL A 114 -0.89 -20.20 8.94
C VAL A 114 0.34 -20.73 8.18
N GLU A 115 0.27 -20.79 6.85
CA GLU A 115 1.36 -21.26 5.98
C GLU A 115 2.56 -20.30 5.94
N PHE A 116 2.35 -19.03 6.32
CA PHE A 116 3.39 -18.00 6.37
C PHE A 116 4.05 -17.88 7.74
N ILE A 117 3.59 -18.66 8.73
CA ILE A 117 4.19 -18.72 10.06
C ILE A 117 5.41 -19.65 10.02
N THR A 118 6.56 -19.12 10.44
CA THR A 118 7.82 -19.88 10.56
C THR A 118 7.73 -20.96 11.65
N ALA A 119 8.67 -21.91 11.67
CA ALA A 119 8.74 -22.92 12.73
C ALA A 119 8.85 -22.27 14.13
N SER A 120 9.54 -21.13 14.23
CA SER A 120 9.73 -20.36 15.47
C SER A 120 8.54 -19.46 15.84
N GLY A 121 7.44 -19.49 15.07
CA GLY A 121 6.20 -18.78 15.39
C GLY A 121 6.10 -17.33 14.89
N TYR A 122 7.04 -16.85 14.08
CA TYR A 122 6.98 -15.52 13.45
C TYR A 122 6.19 -15.53 12.15
N LEU A 123 5.35 -14.52 11.92
CA LEU A 123 4.70 -14.28 10.64
C LEU A 123 5.69 -13.67 9.63
N SER A 124 5.96 -14.38 8.54
CA SER A 124 6.98 -13.96 7.57
C SER A 124 6.43 -12.99 6.53
N ALA A 125 6.75 -11.69 6.67
CA ALA A 125 6.46 -10.67 5.67
C ALA A 125 7.02 -11.02 4.27
N ARG A 126 8.22 -11.62 4.21
CA ARG A 126 8.86 -12.04 2.96
C ARG A 126 8.05 -13.13 2.24
N LYS A 127 7.56 -14.14 2.97
CA LYS A 127 6.77 -15.21 2.35
C LYS A 127 5.40 -14.71 1.86
N ILE A 128 4.74 -13.85 2.64
CA ILE A 128 3.48 -13.21 2.23
C ILE A 128 3.72 -12.41 0.94
N ARG A 129 4.73 -11.53 0.92
CA ARG A 129 5.05 -10.71 -0.25
C ARG A 129 5.37 -11.56 -1.48
N SER A 130 6.16 -12.61 -1.35
CA SER A 130 6.49 -13.51 -2.47
C SER A 130 5.26 -14.21 -3.04
N ARG A 131 4.34 -14.67 -2.18
CA ARG A 131 3.07 -15.25 -2.64
C ARG A 131 2.21 -14.20 -3.34
N PHE A 132 2.07 -13.02 -2.74
CA PHE A 132 1.29 -11.92 -3.31
C PHE A 132 1.85 -11.49 -4.67
N GLN A 133 3.17 -11.32 -4.80
CA GLN A 133 3.83 -11.00 -6.06
C GLN A 133 3.51 -12.03 -7.14
N THR A 134 3.53 -13.32 -6.82
CA THR A 134 3.16 -14.38 -7.79
C THR A 134 1.70 -14.24 -8.25
N LEU A 135 0.78 -13.93 -7.34
CA LEU A 135 -0.64 -13.73 -7.68
C LEU A 135 -0.83 -12.48 -8.55
N VAL A 136 -0.14 -11.39 -8.21
CA VAL A 136 -0.15 -10.15 -8.99
C VAL A 136 0.41 -10.39 -10.40
N ALA A 137 1.48 -11.18 -10.55
CA ALA A 137 2.03 -11.55 -11.87
C ALA A 137 0.97 -12.21 -12.76
N GLN A 138 0.18 -13.11 -12.18
CA GLN A 138 -0.88 -13.80 -12.91
C GLN A 138 -2.09 -12.90 -13.17
N ALA A 139 -2.37 -11.97 -12.26
CA ALA A 139 -3.47 -11.03 -12.38
C ALA A 139 -3.20 -9.99 -13.47
N VAL A 140 -1.98 -9.47 -13.60
CA VAL A 140 -1.66 -8.48 -14.66
C VAL A 140 -1.82 -9.05 -16.06
N ASP A 141 -1.65 -10.35 -16.25
CA ASP A 141 -1.86 -11.02 -17.55
C ASP A 141 -3.35 -11.24 -17.88
N LYS A 142 -4.23 -11.21 -16.86
CA LYS A 142 -5.65 -11.56 -16.99
C LYS A 142 -6.60 -10.37 -16.83
N CYS A 143 -6.16 -9.30 -16.18
CA CYS A 143 -6.99 -8.15 -15.86
C CYS A 143 -7.46 -7.39 -17.12
N SER A 144 -8.46 -6.54 -16.94
CA SER A 144 -9.05 -5.70 -18.00
C SER A 144 -8.02 -4.74 -18.60
N TYR A 145 -6.99 -4.38 -17.81
CA TYR A 145 -5.93 -3.44 -18.18
C TYR A 145 -4.62 -4.11 -18.63
N ARG A 146 -4.60 -5.42 -18.89
CA ARG A 146 -3.38 -6.19 -19.24
C ARG A 146 -2.51 -5.56 -20.35
N ASP A 147 -3.12 -4.85 -21.28
CA ASP A 147 -2.41 -4.22 -22.42
C ASP A 147 -1.67 -2.92 -22.03
N VAL A 148 -1.95 -2.37 -20.83
CA VAL A 148 -1.39 -1.10 -20.33
C VAL A 148 -0.73 -1.23 -18.95
N VAL A 149 -0.66 -2.43 -18.39
CA VAL A 149 0.02 -2.73 -17.12
C VAL A 149 1.06 -3.83 -17.34
N LYS A 150 2.15 -3.76 -16.59
CA LYS A 150 3.17 -4.81 -16.55
C LYS A 150 3.77 -4.89 -15.16
N MET A 151 4.16 -6.09 -14.75
CA MET A 151 5.00 -6.23 -13.57
C MET A 151 6.43 -5.79 -13.91
N ILE A 152 7.06 -5.05 -13.01
CA ILE A 152 8.50 -4.76 -13.04
C ILE A 152 9.14 -5.66 -11.97
N ALA A 153 10.24 -6.33 -12.32
CA ALA A 153 11.01 -7.11 -11.36
C ALA A 153 11.71 -6.17 -10.36
N ASP A 154 11.71 -6.57 -9.09
CA ASP A 154 12.55 -5.94 -8.04
C ASP A 154 14.04 -6.11 -8.35
#